data_AF-A0A3S2URI1-F1
#
_entry.id   AF-A0A3S2URI1-F1
#
_cell.length_a   1.000
_cell.length_b   1.000
_cell.length_c   1.000
_cell.angle_alpha   90.00
_cell.angle_beta   90.00
_cell.angle_gamma   90.00
#
_symmetry.space_group_name_H-M   'P 1'
#
loop_
_entity.id
_entity.type
_entity.pdbx_description
1 polymer ?
#
loop_
_entity_poly.entity_id
_entity_poly.type
_entity_poly.pdbx_seq_one_letter_code
_entity_poly.pdbx_strand_id
1 'polypeptide(L)'
;MMQREWVKLNKNFSVVQPAIEKMVLGTLEICSELAEVAPTFRPFHDNENAGVSTLLAGAARAKFSAVSEYPIDKRAWEVIQKKRDGKRLTKHDEKNLVQGRADLWLHDGLRAFSFEFKKTSERDWRNLGKTATKNDLVRMMNLAIGDIERVLPDEYHHSIGCLIAPVFDHKKDDLYRSFAEKCALCVLIGNPKFYNVYLYFSNKPIG
;
A
#
# COMPACT_ATOMS: atom_id res chain seq x y z
N MET A 1 -18.12 -14.76 7.28
CA MET A 1 -17.78 -14.71 5.85
C MET A 1 -17.02 -13.43 5.60
N MET A 2 -15.86 -13.51 4.96
CA MET A 2 -15.09 -12.33 4.54
C MET A 2 -15.87 -11.57 3.47
N GLN A 3 -15.87 -10.25 3.55
CA GLN A 3 -16.53 -9.36 2.60
C GLN A 3 -15.51 -8.59 1.77
N ARG A 4 -15.96 -8.16 0.59
CA ARG A 4 -15.32 -7.12 -0.20
C ARG A 4 -16.36 -6.16 -0.74
N GLU A 5 -16.02 -4.88 -0.77
CA GLU A 5 -16.82 -3.84 -1.38
C GLU A 5 -15.90 -2.85 -2.11
N TRP A 6 -16.12 -2.68 -3.42
CA TRP A 6 -15.43 -1.64 -4.19
C TRP A 6 -16.11 -0.30 -3.93
N VAL A 7 -15.45 0.54 -3.15
CA VAL A 7 -15.99 1.83 -2.71
C VAL A 7 -15.81 2.88 -3.81
N LYS A 8 -14.74 2.76 -4.61
CA LYS A 8 -14.51 3.60 -5.79
C LYS A 8 -13.67 2.89 -6.84
N LEU A 9 -14.06 3.05 -8.12
CA LEU A 9 -13.32 2.62 -9.31
C LEU A 9 -13.08 3.82 -10.24
N ASN A 10 -11.82 4.23 -10.44
CA ASN A 10 -11.48 5.23 -11.45
C ASN A 10 -11.07 4.55 -12.76
N LYS A 11 -11.81 4.78 -13.85
CA LYS A 11 -11.53 4.20 -15.17
C LYS A 11 -10.14 4.58 -15.73
N ASN A 12 -9.55 5.69 -15.26
CA ASN A 12 -8.19 6.08 -15.63
C ASN A 12 -7.10 5.31 -14.86
N PHE A 13 -7.49 4.44 -13.93
CA PHE A 13 -6.62 3.49 -13.23
C PHE A 13 -6.72 2.07 -13.82
N SER A 14 -7.37 1.94 -15.00
CA SER A 14 -7.79 0.67 -15.62
C SER A 14 -6.66 -0.31 -15.94
N VAL A 15 -5.43 0.15 -16.14
CA VAL A 15 -4.30 -0.74 -16.44
C VAL A 15 -3.83 -1.51 -15.20
N VAL A 16 -3.91 -0.87 -14.02
CA VAL A 16 -3.44 -1.42 -12.74
C VAL A 16 -4.58 -2.08 -11.96
N GLN A 17 -5.81 -1.58 -12.12
CA GLN A 17 -6.98 -2.07 -11.40
C GLN A 17 -7.16 -3.60 -11.48
N PRO A 18 -7.03 -4.29 -12.64
CA PRO A 18 -7.16 -5.74 -12.69
C PRO A 18 -6.11 -6.49 -11.85
N ALA A 19 -4.89 -5.94 -11.74
CA ALA A 19 -3.85 -6.54 -10.92
C ALA A 19 -4.18 -6.42 -9.43
N ILE A 20 -4.64 -5.24 -9.00
CA ILE A 20 -5.10 -5.01 -7.62
C ILE A 20 -6.32 -5.89 -7.30
N GLU A 21 -7.28 -5.99 -8.21
CA GLU A 21 -8.47 -6.85 -8.05
C GLU A 21 -8.10 -8.31 -7.79
N LYS A 22 -7.16 -8.86 -8.58
CA LYS A 22 -6.66 -10.23 -8.42
C LYS A 22 -5.92 -10.41 -7.08
N MET A 23 -5.03 -9.48 -6.73
CA MET A 23 -4.32 -9.51 -5.45
C MET A 23 -5.31 -9.48 -4.26
N VAL A 24 -6.30 -8.59 -4.31
CA VAL A 24 -7.32 -8.45 -3.26
C VAL A 24 -8.16 -9.71 -3.14
N LEU A 25 -8.53 -10.34 -4.26
CA LEU A 25 -9.24 -11.62 -4.27
C LEU A 25 -8.43 -12.72 -3.56
N GLY A 26 -7.17 -12.91 -3.94
CA GLY A 26 -6.30 -13.87 -3.25
C GLY A 26 -6.11 -13.53 -1.78
N THR A 27 -6.05 -12.24 -1.43
CA THR A 27 -5.94 -11.77 -0.04
C THR A 27 -7.17 -12.17 0.79
N LEU A 28 -8.37 -12.13 0.22
CA LEU A 28 -9.60 -12.54 0.92
C LEU A 28 -9.64 -14.04 1.20
N GLU A 29 -9.12 -14.86 0.29
CA GLU A 29 -8.95 -16.31 0.51
C GLU A 29 -8.00 -16.55 1.69
N ILE A 30 -6.82 -15.90 1.68
CA ILE A 30 -5.85 -15.98 2.77
C ILE A 30 -6.47 -15.52 4.10
N CYS A 31 -7.20 -14.40 4.13
CA CYS A 31 -7.88 -13.95 5.34
C CYS A 31 -8.95 -14.94 5.82
N SER A 32 -9.64 -15.64 4.91
CA SER A 32 -10.64 -16.64 5.29
C SER A 32 -9.97 -17.85 5.94
N GLU A 33 -8.86 -18.32 5.39
CA GLU A 33 -8.05 -19.40 5.97
C GLU A 33 -7.46 -18.99 7.33
N LEU A 34 -6.91 -17.78 7.44
CA LEU A 34 -6.38 -17.25 8.70
C LEU A 34 -7.45 -17.15 9.78
N ALA A 35 -8.70 -16.82 9.42
CA ALA A 35 -9.80 -16.76 10.39
C ALA A 35 -10.14 -18.15 10.98
N GLU A 36 -9.83 -19.24 10.28
CA GLU A 36 -10.03 -20.61 10.76
C GLU A 36 -8.87 -21.07 11.66
N VAL A 37 -7.63 -20.79 11.28
CA VAL A 37 -6.43 -21.29 11.98
C VAL A 37 -5.91 -20.36 13.08
N ALA A 38 -6.21 -19.06 12.98
CA ALA A 38 -5.76 -18.02 13.89
C ALA A 38 -6.88 -16.97 14.12
N PRO A 39 -7.99 -17.35 14.77
CA PRO A 39 -9.23 -16.55 14.84
C PRO A 39 -9.07 -15.19 15.56
N THR A 40 -8.00 -15.02 16.34
CA THR A 40 -7.69 -13.75 17.03
C THR A 40 -6.76 -12.84 16.23
N PHE A 41 -6.12 -13.35 15.17
CA PHE A 41 -5.17 -12.59 14.36
C PHE A 41 -5.92 -11.64 13.42
N ARG A 42 -5.49 -10.37 13.38
CA ARG A 42 -6.12 -9.34 12.56
C ARG A 42 -5.04 -8.66 11.72
N PRO A 43 -4.70 -9.23 10.55
CA PRO A 43 -3.46 -8.89 9.85
C PRO A 43 -3.30 -7.39 9.58
N PHE A 44 -4.39 -6.72 9.20
CA PHE A 44 -4.36 -5.29 8.91
C PHE A 44 -4.45 -4.40 10.16
N HIS A 45 -4.99 -4.90 11.29
CA HIS A 45 -5.10 -4.14 12.54
C HIS A 45 -3.87 -4.28 13.42
N ASP A 46 -3.15 -5.40 13.34
CA ASP A 46 -2.05 -5.70 14.26
C ASP A 46 -0.81 -4.84 13.96
N ASN A 47 -0.22 -4.92 12.76
CA ASN A 47 0.88 -4.04 12.32
C ASN A 47 0.94 -3.96 10.79
N GLU A 48 1.69 -3.00 10.24
CA GLU A 48 1.85 -2.84 8.78
C GLU A 48 2.41 -4.10 8.13
N ASN A 49 3.48 -4.69 8.69
CA ASN A 49 4.14 -5.88 8.14
C ASN A 49 3.19 -7.08 8.01
N ALA A 50 2.30 -7.28 8.98
CA ALA A 50 1.28 -8.32 8.94
C ALA A 50 0.28 -8.09 7.79
N GLY A 51 -0.14 -6.85 7.59
CA GLY A 51 -1.00 -6.46 6.47
C GLY A 51 -0.31 -6.66 5.12
N VAL A 52 0.93 -6.19 4.98
CA VAL A 52 1.74 -6.34 3.76
C VAL A 52 2.02 -7.82 3.47
N SER A 53 2.36 -8.63 4.47
CA SER A 53 2.59 -10.07 4.31
C SER A 53 1.33 -10.81 3.86
N THR A 54 0.16 -10.39 4.34
CA THR A 54 -1.12 -10.97 3.92
C THR A 54 -1.44 -10.61 2.47
N LEU A 55 -1.16 -9.37 2.06
CA LEU A 55 -1.28 -8.93 0.67
C LEU A 55 -0.29 -9.66 -0.26
N LEU A 56 0.95 -9.86 0.19
CA LEU A 56 1.97 -10.66 -0.50
C LEU A 56 1.48 -12.09 -0.75
N ALA A 57 0.96 -12.76 0.29
CA ALA A 57 0.41 -14.09 0.17
C ALA A 57 -0.79 -14.14 -0.79
N GLY A 58 -1.67 -13.13 -0.73
CA GLY A 58 -2.78 -12.97 -1.66
C GLY A 58 -2.32 -12.77 -3.11
N ALA A 59 -1.28 -11.97 -3.35
CA ALA A 59 -0.68 -11.80 -4.67
C ALA A 59 -0.08 -13.12 -5.19
N ALA A 60 0.65 -13.87 -4.35
CA ALA A 60 1.19 -15.17 -4.73
C ALA A 60 0.09 -16.19 -5.08
N ARG A 61 -1.01 -16.22 -4.30
CA ARG A 61 -2.21 -17.03 -4.61
C ARG A 61 -2.79 -16.65 -5.98
N ALA A 62 -2.80 -15.36 -6.30
CA ALA A 62 -3.21 -14.81 -7.58
C ALA A 62 -2.18 -14.96 -8.72
N LYS A 63 -1.14 -15.79 -8.52
CA LYS A 63 -0.09 -16.13 -9.51
C LYS A 63 0.84 -14.98 -9.88
N PHE A 64 0.96 -13.98 -9.02
CA PHE A 64 2.04 -13.01 -9.14
C PHE A 64 3.34 -13.62 -8.60
N SER A 65 4.46 -13.34 -9.28
CA SER A 65 5.78 -13.44 -8.65
C SER A 65 5.89 -12.25 -7.72
N ALA A 66 5.79 -12.51 -6.42
CA ALA A 66 5.65 -11.49 -5.40
C ALA A 66 6.83 -11.57 -4.43
N VAL A 67 7.47 -10.44 -4.18
CA VAL A 67 8.59 -10.32 -3.23
C VAL A 67 8.29 -9.15 -2.30
N SER A 68 8.37 -9.39 -0.99
CA SER A 68 8.32 -8.33 0.02
C SER A 68 9.73 -7.87 0.34
N GLU A 69 9.88 -6.55 0.52
CA GLU A 69 11.09 -5.86 0.95
C GLU A 69 12.40 -6.33 0.30
N TYR A 70 12.93 -5.51 -0.61
CA TYR A 70 14.33 -5.61 -1.03
C TYR A 70 14.99 -4.23 -0.94
N PRO A 71 16.29 -4.16 -0.59
CA PRO A 71 17.01 -2.90 -0.58
C PRO A 71 17.07 -2.35 -1.99
N ILE A 72 16.40 -1.23 -2.22
CA ILE A 72 16.63 -0.34 -3.35
C ILE A 72 17.41 0.86 -2.79
N ASP A 73 18.26 1.47 -3.59
CA ASP A 73 18.66 2.84 -3.25
C ASP A 73 17.51 3.74 -3.73
N LYS A 74 16.60 4.18 -2.82
CA LYS A 74 15.60 5.23 -3.11
C LYS A 74 16.34 6.57 -3.24
N ARG A 75 16.96 6.82 -4.39
CA ARG A 75 17.84 7.98 -4.60
C ARG A 75 17.01 9.25 -4.84
N ALA A 76 17.47 10.41 -4.38
CA ALA A 76 16.97 11.68 -4.91
C ALA A 76 17.23 11.72 -6.44
N TRP A 77 16.22 12.09 -7.24
CA TRP A 77 16.29 12.09 -8.71
C TRP A 77 17.55 12.78 -9.27
N GLU A 78 17.98 13.87 -8.64
CA GLU A 78 19.21 14.59 -9.00
C GLU A 78 20.49 13.75 -8.85
N VAL A 79 20.58 12.89 -7.83
CA VAL A 79 21.72 12.00 -7.59
C VAL A 79 21.74 10.86 -8.64
N ILE A 80 20.56 10.37 -9.04
CA ILE A 80 20.42 9.39 -10.13
C ILE A 80 20.89 9.98 -11.45
N GLN A 81 20.40 11.17 -11.79
CA GLN A 81 20.75 11.85 -13.04
C GLN A 81 22.25 12.12 -13.11
N LYS A 82 22.85 12.62 -12.03
CA LYS A 82 24.32 12.77 -11.95
C LYS A 82 25.05 11.45 -12.23
N LYS A 83 24.62 10.34 -11.62
CA LYS A 83 25.22 9.01 -11.89
C LYS A 83 25.04 8.57 -13.36
N ARG A 84 23.84 8.73 -13.94
CA ARG A 84 23.56 8.37 -15.35
C ARG A 84 24.40 9.20 -16.33
N ASP A 85 24.61 10.47 -16.02
CA ASP A 85 25.46 11.38 -16.79
C ASP A 85 26.98 11.14 -16.59
N GLY A 86 27.38 10.14 -15.79
CA GLY A 86 28.78 9.88 -15.46
C GLY A 86 29.41 10.94 -14.55
N LYS A 87 28.60 11.80 -13.91
CA LYS A 87 29.08 12.85 -13.01
C LYS A 87 29.45 12.26 -11.66
N ARG A 88 30.57 12.72 -11.11
CA ARG A 88 31.05 12.34 -9.79
C ARG A 88 30.07 12.82 -8.72
N LEU A 89 29.66 11.92 -7.82
CA LEU A 89 28.83 12.28 -6.68
C LEU A 89 29.64 13.07 -5.65
N THR A 90 29.04 14.10 -5.08
CA THR A 90 29.60 14.82 -3.93
C THR A 90 29.24 14.11 -2.63
N LYS A 91 29.95 14.41 -1.53
CA LYS A 91 29.55 13.95 -0.18
C LYS A 91 28.13 14.36 0.22
N HIS A 92 27.60 15.45 -0.36
CA HIS A 92 26.22 15.86 -0.16
C HIS A 92 25.25 14.96 -0.93
N ASP A 93 25.58 14.63 -2.19
CA ASP A 93 24.84 13.65 -2.99
C ASP A 93 24.82 12.26 -2.32
N GLU A 94 25.95 11.85 -1.74
CA GLU A 94 26.07 10.59 -1.00
C GLU A 94 25.19 10.57 0.26
N LYS A 95 25.01 11.70 0.93
CA LYS A 95 24.07 11.83 2.08
C LYS A 95 22.61 11.85 1.64
N ASN A 96 22.35 12.25 0.40
CA ASN A 96 21.02 12.22 -0.23
C ASN A 96 20.73 10.86 -0.90
N LEU A 97 21.64 9.89 -0.81
CA LEU A 97 21.34 8.48 -1.06
C LEU A 97 20.52 7.96 0.13
N VAL A 98 19.23 7.77 -0.09
CA VAL A 98 18.38 7.10 0.89
C VAL A 98 18.31 5.64 0.45
N GLN A 99 18.80 4.72 1.27
CA GLN A 99 18.38 3.32 1.10
C GLN A 99 16.89 3.28 1.32
N GLY A 100 16.13 2.74 0.38
CA GLY A 100 14.71 2.57 0.56
C GLY A 100 14.22 1.28 -0.03
N ARG A 101 13.25 0.68 0.62
CA ARG A 101 12.68 -0.60 0.21
C ARG A 101 11.33 -0.30 -0.40
N ALA A 102 11.02 -0.85 -1.57
CA ALA A 102 9.62 -1.01 -1.91
C ALA A 102 9.07 -2.08 -0.96
N ASP A 103 7.95 -1.79 -0.30
CA ASP A 103 7.38 -2.71 0.67
C ASP A 103 6.94 -4.02 0.00
N LEU A 104 6.46 -3.92 -1.26
CA LEU A 104 6.05 -5.05 -2.07
C LEU A 104 6.30 -4.81 -3.56
N TRP A 105 6.82 -5.83 -4.23
CA TRP A 105 7.00 -5.85 -5.68
C TRP A 105 6.32 -7.07 -6.28
N LEU A 106 5.53 -6.84 -7.32
CA LEU A 106 4.71 -7.87 -7.97
C LEU A 106 5.02 -7.91 -9.46
N HIS A 107 5.11 -9.11 -10.03
CA HIS A 107 5.19 -9.31 -11.46
C HIS A 107 4.11 -10.31 -11.91
N ASP A 108 3.31 -9.95 -12.92
CA ASP A 108 2.20 -10.79 -13.42
C ASP A 108 2.56 -11.64 -14.66
N GLY A 109 3.84 -11.61 -15.05
CA GLY A 109 4.36 -12.25 -16.26
C GLY A 109 4.54 -11.27 -17.42
N LEU A 110 3.84 -10.13 -17.40
CA LEU A 110 3.89 -9.09 -18.44
C LEU A 110 4.33 -7.74 -17.90
N ARG A 111 3.97 -7.42 -16.64
CA ARG A 111 4.15 -6.13 -16.01
C ARG A 111 4.71 -6.30 -14.61
N ALA A 112 5.50 -5.30 -14.24
CA ALA A 112 6.06 -5.11 -12.91
C ALA A 112 5.33 -3.97 -12.20
N PHE A 113 4.93 -4.21 -10.96
CA PHE A 113 4.22 -3.27 -10.09
C PHE A 113 5.00 -3.10 -8.80
N SER A 114 5.23 -1.85 -8.39
CA SER A 114 5.81 -1.52 -7.09
C SER A 114 4.73 -0.88 -6.20
N PHE A 115 4.61 -1.38 -4.97
CA PHE A 115 3.69 -0.83 -3.98
C PHE A 115 4.47 -0.32 -2.77
N GLU A 116 4.12 0.88 -2.34
CA GLU A 116 4.50 1.39 -1.03
C GLU A 116 3.27 1.40 -0.14
N PHE A 117 3.36 0.79 1.03
CA PHE A 117 2.30 0.77 2.02
C PHE A 117 2.58 1.76 3.13
N LYS A 118 1.50 2.37 3.62
CA LYS A 118 1.50 3.06 4.89
C LYS A 118 0.28 2.62 5.67
N LYS A 119 0.41 2.42 6.98
CA LYS A 119 -0.71 2.12 7.87
C LYS A 119 -1.12 3.35 8.67
N THR A 120 -2.42 3.61 8.75
CA THR A 120 -2.93 4.64 9.67
C THR A 120 -2.70 4.21 11.12
N SER A 121 -2.38 5.16 12.01
CA SER A 121 -2.21 4.98 13.47
C SER A 121 -0.94 4.26 13.98
N GLU A 122 0.11 4.11 13.17
CA GLU A 122 1.30 3.34 13.59
C GLU A 122 2.37 4.15 14.34
N ARG A 123 2.44 5.48 14.17
CA ARG A 123 3.59 6.27 14.66
C ARG A 123 3.58 6.69 16.12
N ASP A 124 2.47 6.53 16.83
CA ASP A 124 2.41 6.87 18.26
C ASP A 124 1.79 5.71 19.00
N TRP A 125 2.57 5.06 19.85
CA TRP A 125 2.10 3.96 20.71
C TRP A 125 0.92 4.39 21.59
N ARG A 126 0.78 5.71 21.86
CA ARG A 126 -0.37 6.30 22.58
C ARG A 126 -1.63 6.42 21.72
N ASN A 127 -1.52 6.21 20.41
CA ASN A 127 -2.59 6.28 19.42
C ASN A 127 -2.81 4.95 18.68
N LEU A 128 -2.14 3.87 19.09
CA LEU A 128 -2.46 2.52 18.63
C LEU A 128 -3.94 2.24 18.93
N GLY A 129 -4.67 1.82 17.90
CA GLY A 129 -6.10 1.51 18.02
C GLY A 129 -7.04 2.72 18.03
N LYS A 130 -6.57 3.94 17.74
CA LYS A 130 -7.44 5.10 17.56
C LYS A 130 -7.86 5.28 16.11
N THR A 131 -9.10 5.70 15.91
CA THR A 131 -9.65 6.04 14.61
C THR A 131 -8.85 7.18 13.97
N ALA A 132 -8.48 7.01 12.70
CA ALA A 132 -7.78 8.02 11.93
C ALA A 132 -8.64 9.28 11.77
N THR A 133 -8.00 10.45 11.80
CA THR A 133 -8.65 11.69 11.37
C THR A 133 -8.55 11.84 9.85
N LYS A 134 -9.37 12.72 9.26
CA LYS A 134 -9.24 13.09 7.84
C LYS A 134 -7.81 13.53 7.48
N ASN A 135 -7.18 14.31 8.36
CA ASN A 135 -5.83 14.81 8.14
C ASN A 135 -4.80 13.68 8.21
N ASP A 136 -5.00 12.67 9.06
CA ASP A 136 -4.14 11.50 9.09
C ASP A 136 -4.24 10.69 7.80
N LEU A 137 -5.46 10.46 7.29
CA LEU A 137 -5.66 9.74 6.04
C LEU A 137 -4.94 10.44 4.88
N VAL A 138 -5.13 11.76 4.74
CA VAL A 138 -4.45 12.57 3.71
C VAL A 138 -2.93 12.50 3.88
N ARG A 139 -2.43 12.75 5.09
CA ARG A 139 -0.99 12.77 5.39
C ARG A 139 -0.34 11.42 5.09
N MET A 140 -0.90 10.33 5.57
CA MET A 140 -0.31 9.00 5.40
C MET A 140 -0.36 8.54 3.94
N MET A 141 -1.44 8.84 3.22
CA MET A 141 -1.50 8.55 1.78
C MET A 141 -0.46 9.34 1.00
N ASN A 142 -0.31 10.64 1.28
CA ASN A 142 0.72 11.45 0.63
C ASN A 142 2.15 11.01 0.97
N LEU A 143 2.39 10.41 2.15
CA LEU A 143 3.66 9.76 2.45
C LEU A 143 3.90 8.54 1.56
N ALA A 144 2.91 7.64 1.43
CA ALA A 144 3.03 6.49 0.53
C ALA A 144 3.28 6.94 -0.93
N ILE A 145 2.63 8.02 -1.35
CA ILE A 145 2.80 8.59 -2.70
C ILE A 145 4.19 9.21 -2.87
N GLY A 146 4.67 9.99 -1.90
CA GLY A 146 6.01 10.58 -1.97
C GLY A 146 7.11 9.52 -1.98
N ASP A 147 6.88 8.37 -1.35
CA ASP A 147 7.82 7.25 -1.36
C ASP A 147 7.83 6.49 -2.69
N ILE A 148 6.71 6.41 -3.43
CA ILE A 148 6.73 5.84 -4.78
C ILE A 148 7.41 6.73 -5.83
N GLU A 149 7.42 8.05 -5.63
CA GLU A 149 8.12 8.99 -6.54
C GLU A 149 9.64 8.79 -6.52
N ARG A 150 10.16 8.05 -5.53
CA ARG A 150 11.58 7.73 -5.36
C ARG A 150 12.01 6.44 -6.05
N VAL A 151 11.06 5.66 -6.57
CA VAL A 151 11.36 4.43 -7.31
C VAL A 151 11.69 4.82 -8.76
N LEU A 152 12.61 4.11 -9.42
CA LEU A 152 13.05 4.51 -10.75
C LEU A 152 12.07 4.08 -11.86
N PRO A 153 11.78 4.92 -12.88
CA PRO A 153 10.84 4.57 -13.94
C PRO A 153 11.16 3.31 -14.76
N ASP A 154 12.41 2.83 -14.73
CA ASP A 154 12.86 1.60 -15.40
C ASP A 154 12.79 0.35 -14.52
N GLU A 155 12.48 0.47 -13.23
CA GLU A 155 12.33 -0.66 -12.30
C GLU A 155 10.92 -1.26 -12.30
N TYR A 156 9.93 -0.57 -12.86
CA TYR A 156 8.54 -0.99 -12.85
C TYR A 156 7.76 -0.38 -14.00
N HIS A 157 6.64 -1.00 -14.34
CA HIS A 157 5.67 -0.42 -15.27
C HIS A 157 4.73 0.55 -14.53
N HIS A 158 4.41 0.23 -13.27
CA HIS A 158 3.53 1.05 -12.44
C HIS A 158 4.01 1.07 -10.97
N SER A 159 4.00 2.26 -10.37
CA SER A 159 4.17 2.43 -8.92
C SER A 159 2.92 3.00 -8.29
N ILE A 160 2.53 2.44 -7.15
CA ILE A 160 1.26 2.72 -6.49
C ILE A 160 1.48 2.88 -4.98
N GLY A 161 1.09 4.04 -4.44
CA GLY A 161 0.97 4.20 -3.00
C GLY A 161 -0.30 3.53 -2.52
N CYS A 162 -0.22 2.82 -1.40
CA CYS A 162 -1.35 2.20 -0.74
C CYS A 162 -1.43 2.61 0.73
N LEU A 163 -2.60 3.08 1.15
CA LEU A 163 -2.90 3.31 2.57
C LEU A 163 -3.75 2.16 3.11
N ILE A 164 -3.20 1.45 4.08
CA ILE A 164 -3.92 0.48 4.91
C ILE A 164 -4.58 1.25 6.05
N ALA A 165 -5.91 1.29 6.05
CA ALA A 165 -6.68 2.07 7.01
C ALA A 165 -7.66 1.18 7.78
N PRO A 166 -7.21 0.58 8.90
CA PRO A 166 -8.06 -0.21 9.76
C PRO A 166 -9.16 0.66 10.39
N VAL A 167 -10.37 0.10 10.45
CA VAL A 167 -11.51 0.73 11.13
C VAL A 167 -11.56 0.18 12.55
N PHE A 168 -11.39 1.06 13.54
CA PHE A 168 -11.52 0.74 14.97
C PHE A 168 -12.86 1.23 15.54
N ASP A 169 -13.44 2.29 14.98
CA ASP A 169 -14.76 2.82 15.35
C ASP A 169 -15.68 2.82 14.12
N HIS A 170 -16.67 1.93 14.12
CA HIS A 170 -17.65 1.80 13.04
C HIS A 170 -18.50 3.07 12.85
N LYS A 171 -18.63 3.94 13.86
CA LYS A 171 -19.36 5.22 13.72
C LYS A 171 -18.65 6.21 12.80
N LYS A 172 -17.41 5.91 12.38
CA LYS A 172 -16.60 6.74 11.50
C LYS A 172 -16.55 6.21 10.08
N ASP A 173 -17.36 5.22 9.71
CA ASP A 173 -17.36 4.64 8.36
C ASP A 173 -17.52 5.71 7.25
N ASP A 174 -18.37 6.71 7.47
CA ASP A 174 -18.56 7.84 6.55
C ASP A 174 -17.28 8.63 6.26
N LEU A 175 -16.38 8.75 7.25
CA LEU A 175 -15.07 9.38 7.04
C LEU A 175 -14.22 8.58 6.06
N TYR A 176 -14.18 7.26 6.22
CA TYR A 176 -13.41 6.37 5.35
C TYR A 176 -14.01 6.31 3.94
N ARG A 177 -15.33 6.27 3.83
CA ARG A 177 -16.05 6.29 2.55
C ARG A 177 -15.84 7.61 1.80
N SER A 178 -16.04 8.75 2.46
CA SER A 178 -15.81 10.07 1.83
C SER A 178 -14.35 10.27 1.42
N PHE A 179 -13.39 9.71 2.15
CA PHE A 179 -11.99 9.77 1.74
C PHE A 179 -11.69 8.94 0.47
N ALA A 180 -12.45 7.87 0.21
CA ALA A 180 -12.31 7.08 -1.02
C ALA A 180 -12.49 7.94 -2.29
N GLU A 181 -13.33 8.98 -2.22
CA GLU A 181 -13.57 9.92 -3.32
C GLU A 181 -12.30 10.65 -3.77
N LYS A 182 -11.29 10.75 -2.91
CA LYS A 182 -10.01 11.40 -3.22
C LYS A 182 -8.99 10.47 -3.84
N CYS A 183 -9.16 9.16 -3.68
CA CYS A 183 -8.20 8.15 -4.13
C CYS A 183 -8.50 7.67 -5.55
N ALA A 184 -7.54 7.01 -6.20
CA ALA A 184 -7.76 6.44 -7.52
C ALA A 184 -8.62 5.18 -7.46
N LEU A 185 -8.38 4.34 -6.46
CA LEU A 185 -9.10 3.10 -6.23
C LEU A 185 -9.25 2.90 -4.72
N CYS A 186 -10.38 2.35 -4.29
CA CYS A 186 -10.61 2.02 -2.90
C CYS A 186 -11.42 0.72 -2.78
N VAL A 187 -10.96 -0.17 -1.92
CA VAL A 187 -11.67 -1.38 -1.55
C VAL A 187 -11.76 -1.50 -0.03
N LEU A 188 -12.95 -1.81 0.45
CA LEU A 188 -13.18 -2.27 1.81
C LEU A 188 -13.08 -3.80 1.80
N ILE A 189 -12.20 -4.35 2.64
CA ILE A 189 -12.12 -5.79 2.91
C ILE A 189 -12.21 -6.04 4.42
N GLY A 190 -12.57 -7.26 4.79
CA GLY A 190 -12.61 -7.64 6.20
C GLY A 190 -13.74 -8.59 6.52
N ASN A 191 -14.02 -8.77 7.81
CA ASN A 191 -15.22 -9.42 8.28
C ASN A 191 -16.00 -8.40 9.12
N PRO A 192 -17.22 -8.00 8.72
CA PRO A 192 -17.95 -6.93 9.39
C PRO A 192 -18.27 -7.22 10.87
N LYS A 193 -18.14 -8.48 11.32
CA LYS A 193 -18.29 -8.86 12.73
C LYS A 193 -17.01 -8.71 13.55
N PHE A 194 -15.84 -8.65 12.92
CA PHE A 194 -14.53 -8.70 13.60
C PHE A 194 -13.63 -7.51 13.27
N TYR A 195 -13.48 -7.20 11.98
CA TYR A 195 -12.58 -6.15 11.52
C TYR A 195 -12.94 -5.69 10.11
N ASN A 196 -12.78 -4.38 9.86
CA ASN A 196 -12.90 -3.79 8.53
C ASN A 196 -11.64 -2.98 8.24
N VAL A 197 -11.14 -3.04 7.02
CA VAL A 197 -10.01 -2.24 6.57
C VAL A 197 -10.30 -1.68 5.19
N TYR A 198 -10.05 -0.39 5.04
CA TYR A 198 -10.02 0.25 3.74
C TYR A 198 -8.60 0.19 3.19
N LEU A 199 -8.47 -0.27 1.95
CA LEU A 199 -7.24 -0.19 1.18
C LEU A 199 -7.44 0.90 0.12
N TYR A 200 -6.76 2.02 0.30
CA TYR A 200 -6.78 3.12 -0.66
C TYR A 200 -5.56 3.05 -1.55
N PHE A 201 -5.73 3.24 -2.85
CA PHE A 201 -4.64 3.25 -3.81
C PHE A 201 -4.65 4.57 -4.61
N SER A 202 -3.47 5.13 -4.81
CA SER A 202 -3.26 6.30 -5.66
C SER A 202 -1.81 6.39 -6.09
N ASN A 203 -1.60 7.05 -7.22
CA ASN A 203 -0.28 7.43 -7.73
C ASN A 203 -0.14 8.95 -7.90
N LYS A 204 -1.10 9.72 -7.37
CA LYS A 204 -1.11 11.19 -7.42
C LYS A 204 -1.46 11.76 -6.06
N PRO A 205 -0.78 12.83 -5.61
CA PRO A 205 -1.06 13.47 -4.32
C PRO A 205 -2.53 13.82 -4.15
N ILE A 206 -2.99 13.77 -2.90
CA ILE A 206 -4.37 14.06 -2.52
C ILE A 206 -4.44 15.24 -1.55
N GLY A 207 -5.42 16.13 -1.76
CA GLY A 207 -5.79 17.21 -0.82
C GLY A 207 -6.86 16.77 0.16
#